data_AF-A0A7V9IM67-F1
#
_entry.id   AF-A0A7V9IM67-F1
#
_cell.length_a   1.000
_cell.length_b   1.000
_cell.length_c   1.000
_cell.angle_alpha   90.00
_cell.angle_beta   90.00
_cell.angle_gamma   90.00
#
_symmetry.space_group_name_H-M   'P 1'
#
loop_
_entity.id
_entity.type
_entity.pdbx_description
1 polymer ?
#
loop_
_entity_poly.entity_id
_entity_poly.type
_entity_poly.pdbx_seq_one_letter_code
_entity_poly.pdbx_strand_id
1 'polypeptide(L)' 'MVGLLVVLFPLALLAFMLFMERVEAPLRAVADEVGVEDFLDHARPAEVATLHRFGIRRAIEAMRSRRGSS' A
#
# COMPACT_ATOMS: atom_id res chain seq x y z
N MET A 1 -8.65 -37.08 -12.26
CA MET A 1 -8.58 -35.60 -12.26
C MET A 1 -7.80 -35.03 -11.07
N VAL A 2 -7.96 -35.55 -9.84
CA VAL A 2 -7.28 -35.05 -8.63
C VAL A 2 -5.74 -35.15 -8.67
N GLY A 3 -5.17 -36.22 -9.24
CA GLY A 3 -3.71 -36.40 -9.27
C GLY A 3 -2.94 -35.30 -10.00
N LEU A 4 -3.53 -34.68 -11.02
CA LEU A 4 -2.92 -33.53 -11.72
C LEU A 4 -2.86 -32.30 -10.80
N LEU A 5 -3.93 -32.04 -10.04
CA LEU A 5 -4.02 -30.92 -9.09
C LEU A 5 -2.95 -31.02 -8.01
N VAL A 6 -2.65 -32.22 -7.51
CA VAL A 6 -1.62 -32.46 -6.48
C VAL A 6 -0.22 -32.06 -6.97
N VAL A 7 0.07 -32.20 -8.27
CA VAL A 7 1.36 -31.80 -8.87
C VAL A 7 1.35 -30.34 -9.29
N LEU A 8 0.24 -29.88 -9.87
CA LEU A 8 0.13 -28.52 -10.39
C LEU A 8 0.09 -27.47 -9.28
N PHE A 9 -0.56 -27.79 -8.16
CA PHE A 9 -0.72 -26.87 -7.03
C PHE A 9 0.61 -26.40 -6.41
N PRO A 10 1.55 -27.27 -6.01
CA PRO A 10 2.84 -26.83 -5.49
C PRO A 10 3.67 -26.05 -6.53
N LEU A 11 3.59 -26.42 -7.81
CA LEU A 11 4.25 -25.67 -8.89
C LEU A 11 3.64 -24.28 -9.07
N ALA A 12 2.32 -24.15 -8.98
CA ALA A 12 1.62 -22.88 -9.02
C ALA A 12 1.97 -22.00 -7.83
N LEU A 13 2.11 -22.56 -6.62
CA LEU A 13 2.56 -21.83 -5.43
C LEU A 13 4.00 -21.33 -5.56
N LEU A 14 4.91 -22.16 -6.07
CA LEU A 14 6.29 -21.76 -6.38
C LEU A 14 6.33 -20.63 -7.40
N ALA A 15 5.55 -20.76 -8.49
CA ALA A 15 5.43 -19.72 -9.50
C ALA A 15 4.85 -18.43 -8.91
N PHE A 16 3.84 -18.53 -8.04
CA PHE A 16 3.24 -17.39 -7.36
C PHE A 16 4.24 -16.67 -6.45
N MET A 17 5.04 -17.41 -5.66
CA MET A 17 6.09 -16.84 -4.83
C MET A 17 7.16 -16.13 -5.66
N LEU A 18 7.59 -16.70 -6.79
CA LEU A 18 8.54 -16.05 -7.70
C LEU A 18 7.95 -14.80 -8.36
N PHE A 19 6.63 -14.74 -8.53
CA PHE A 19 5.93 -13.62 -9.15
C PHE A 19 5.55 -12.51 -8.15
N MET A 20 5.83 -12.68 -6.84
CA MET A 20 5.52 -11.69 -5.80
C MET A 20 6.03 -10.28 -6.15
N GLU A 21 7.19 -10.15 -6.79
CA GLU A 21 7.71 -8.85 -7.26
C GLU A 21 6.74 -8.10 -8.19
N ARG A 22 5.97 -8.82 -9.01
CA ARG A 22 4.98 -8.25 -9.94
C ARG A 22 3.64 -7.95 -9.28
N VAL A 23 3.38 -8.58 -8.14
CA VAL A 23 2.23 -8.25 -7.28
C VAL A 23 2.59 -7.07 -6.37
N GLU A 24 3.84 -6.97 -5.93
CA GLU A 24 4.34 -5.86 -5.12
C GLU A 24 4.40 -4.54 -5.88
N ALA A 25 4.78 -4.57 -7.16
CA ALA A 25 4.87 -3.38 -8.00
C ALA A 25 3.55 -2.54 -8.07
N PRO A 26 2.37 -3.13 -8.34
CA PRO A 26 1.11 -2.38 -8.33
C PRO A 26 0.70 -1.96 -6.91
N LEU A 27 0.99 -2.73 -5.86
CA LEU A 27 0.72 -2.28 -4.49
C LEU A 27 1.56 -1.05 -4.13
N ARG A 28 2.83 -1.02 -4.56
CA ARG A 28 3.74 0.10 -4.34
C ARG A 28 3.31 1.33 -5.11
N ALA A 29 2.87 1.16 -6.36
CA ALA A 29 2.30 2.25 -7.16
C ALA A 29 1.05 2.86 -6.51
N VAL A 30 0.15 2.05 -5.96
CA VAL A 30 -1.06 2.53 -5.26
C VAL A 30 -0.70 3.23 -3.94
N ALA A 31 0.26 2.71 -3.18
CA ALA A 31 0.71 3.34 -1.94
C ALA A 31 1.37 4.71 -2.19
N ASP A 32 2.16 4.82 -3.26
CA ASP A 32 2.81 6.06 -3.69
C ASP A 32 1.79 7.07 -4.22
N GLU A 33 0.80 6.63 -5.01
CA GLU A 33 -0.28 7.47 -5.55
C GLU A 33 -1.14 8.11 -4.44
N VAL A 34 -1.33 7.40 -3.32
CA VAL A 34 -2.08 7.92 -2.17
C VAL A 34 -1.24 8.93 -1.36
N GLY A 35 0.08 8.99 -1.57
CA GLY A 35 1.00 9.88 -0.84
C GLY A 35 1.27 9.40 0.58
N VAL A 36 1.24 8.09 0.80
CA VAL A 36 1.43 7.48 2.13
C VAL A 36 2.89 7.61 2.57
N GLU A 37 3.86 7.40 1.67
CA GLU A 37 5.29 7.52 1.98
C GLU A 37 5.62 8.94 2.46
N ASP A 38 5.20 9.96 1.71
CA ASP A 38 5.40 11.37 2.07
C ASP A 38 4.71 11.74 3.39
N PHE A 39 3.56 11.11 3.69
CA PHE A 39 2.89 11.26 4.96
C PHE A 39 3.66 10.64 6.11
N LEU A 40 4.20 9.43 5.96
CA LEU A 40 4.99 8.79 7.02
C LEU A 40 6.26 9.58 7.36
N ASP A 41 6.90 10.19 6.36
CA ASP A 41 8.13 10.96 6.55
C ASP A 41 7.88 12.35 7.16
N HIS A 42 6.72 12.96 6.93
CA HIS A 42 6.50 14.38 7.23
C HIS A 42 5.20 14.72 7.97
N ALA A 43 4.43 13.72 8.40
CA ALA A 43 3.26 13.95 9.22
C ALA A 43 3.65 14.53 10.59
N ARG A 44 2.91 15.55 11.01
CA ARG A 44 2.96 16.12 12.35
C ARG A 44 1.92 15.42 13.22
N PRO A 45 2.04 15.50 14.56
CA PRO A 45 1.11 14.86 15.49
C PRO A 45 -0.36 15.20 15.24
N ALA A 46 -0.67 16.41 14.77
CA ALA A 46 -2.04 16.82 14.44
C ALA A 46 -2.63 16.04 13.24
N GLU A 47 -1.82 15.73 12.22
CA GLU A 47 -2.30 14.94 11.09
C GLU A 47 -2.32 13.43 11.42
N VAL A 48 -1.45 12.96 12.32
CA VAL A 48 -1.55 11.59 12.87
C VAL A 48 -2.81 11.42 13.72
N ALA A 49 -3.23 12.43 14.48
CA ALA A 49 -4.51 12.41 15.18
C ALA A 49 -5.70 12.35 14.19
N THR A 50 -5.56 13.03 13.05
CA THR A 50 -6.54 13.00 11.96
C THR A 50 -6.56 11.63 11.28
N LEU A 51 -5.41 10.97 11.12
CA LEU A 51 -5.29 9.59 10.64
C LEU A 51 -6.08 8.63 11.52
N HIS A 52 -5.87 8.70 12.84
CA HIS A 52 -6.55 7.83 13.79
C HIS A 52 -8.07 8.04 13.80
N ARG A 53 -8.53 9.28 13.60
CA ARG A 53 -9.95 9.64 13.70
C ARG A 53 -10.74 9.51 12.39
N PHE A 54 -10.11 9.75 11.24
CA PHE A 54 -10.78 9.90 9.95
C PHE A 54 -10.14 9.11 8.79
N GLY A 55 -9.03 8.41 9.05
CA GLY A 55 -8.34 7.58 8.08
C GLY A 55 -7.31 8.32 7.20
N ILE A 56 -6.54 7.54 6.44
CA ILE A 56 -5.33 7.98 5.72
C ILE A 56 -5.62 9.09 4.69
N ARG A 57 -6.71 8.98 3.92
CA ARG A 57 -7.06 9.98 2.90
C ARG A 57 -7.24 11.38 3.51
N ARG A 58 -7.96 11.47 4.63
CA ARG A 58 -8.27 12.74 5.28
C ARG A 58 -7.04 13.36 5.95
N ALA A 59 -6.16 12.51 6.49
CA ALA A 59 -4.90 12.94 7.09
C ALA A 59 -3.92 13.50 6.05
N ILE A 60 -3.83 12.86 4.89
CA ILE A 60 -2.98 13.30 3.78
C ILE A 60 -3.49 14.62 3.19
N GLU A 61 -4.80 14.78 3.07
CA GLU A 61 -5.41 16.03 2.59
C GLU A 61 -5.14 17.19 3.57
N ALA A 62 -5.24 16.96 4.88
CA ALA A 62 -4.88 17.94 5.90
C ALA A 62 -3.37 18.30 5.87
N MET A 63 -2.51 17.32 5.58
CA MET A 63 -1.07 17.58 5.42
C MET A 63 -0.78 18.42 4.16
N ARG A 64 -1.44 18.12 3.04
CA ARG A 64 -1.29 18.87 1.79
C ARG A 64 -1.84 20.28 1.90
N SER A 65 -2.99 20.48 2.54
CA SER A 65 -3.58 21.82 2.71
C SER A 65 -2.66 22.74 3.49
N ARG A 66 -1.96 22.22 4.51
CA ARG A 66 -0.93 22.95 5.26
C ARG A 66 0.29 23.29 4.39
N ARG A 67 0.72 22.38 3.51
CA ARG A 67 1.89 22.59 2.65
C ARG A 67 1.60 23.51 1.45
N GLY A 68 0.40 23.44 0.90
CA GLY A 68 -0.05 24.24 -0.25
C GLY A 68 -0.54 25.65 0.09
N SER A 69 -0.58 26.03 1.38
CA SER A 69 -0.94 27.39 1.80
C SER A 69 0.28 28.31 1.98
N SER A 70 1.42 27.98 1.34
CA SER A 70 2.64 28.80 1.34
C SER A 70 2.95 29.37 -0.03
#